data_AF-A0AAJ1I773-F1
#
_entry.id   AF-A0AAJ1I773-F1
#
_cell.length_a   1.000
_cell.length_b   1.000
_cell.length_c   1.000
_cell.angle_alpha   90.00
_cell.angle_beta   90.00
_cell.angle_gamma   90.00
#
_symmetry.space_group_name_H-M   'P 1'
#
loop_
_entity.id
_entity.type
_entity.pdbx_description
1 polymer ?
#
loop_
_entity_poly.entity_id
_entity_poly.type
_entity_poly.pdbx_seq_one_letter_code
_entity_poly.pdbx_strand_id
1 'polypeptide(L)'
;MPDSDSGALPASTQPASTLPVIDLQGLGFDAGAHLLVKHALAALPVGGQLRVTGSAPGWQAQLSGWCSDQGHGLRWEDGVDAAQAMAIVARGGAQAGRWRGAAQT
;
A
#
# COMPACT_ATOMS: atom_id res chain seq x y z
N MET A 1 29.73 27.78 37.20
CA MET A 1 28.51 27.00 37.49
C MET A 1 27.52 27.91 38.19
N PRO A 2 26.20 27.74 38.02
CA PRO A 2 25.46 26.68 37.30
C PRO A 2 24.52 27.27 36.20
N ASP A 3 23.82 26.54 35.36
CA ASP A 3 23.91 25.15 34.89
C ASP A 3 23.27 25.11 33.49
N SER A 4 23.79 24.21 32.67
CA SER A 4 23.32 23.90 31.33
C SER A 4 21.90 23.34 31.37
N ASP A 5 20.95 23.99 30.69
CA ASP A 5 19.66 23.37 30.42
C ASP A 5 19.83 22.37 29.26
N SER A 6 19.94 21.12 29.68
CA SER A 6 19.71 19.90 28.93
C SER A 6 18.28 19.87 28.39
N GLY A 7 18.15 19.45 27.14
CA GLY A 7 17.00 18.65 26.72
C GLY A 7 16.13 19.29 25.66
N ALA A 8 16.42 18.93 24.41
CA ALA A 8 15.63 17.93 23.70
C ALA A 8 16.04 18.01 22.24
N LEU A 9 16.63 16.92 21.76
CA LEU A 9 16.54 16.60 20.34
C LEU A 9 15.07 16.77 19.95
N PRO A 10 14.70 17.58 18.94
CA PRO A 10 13.42 17.35 18.31
C PRO A 10 13.53 15.93 17.77
N ALA A 11 12.92 14.97 18.47
CA ALA A 11 12.51 13.74 17.85
C ALA A 11 11.65 14.21 16.69
N SER A 12 12.26 14.26 15.49
CA SER A 12 11.60 14.59 14.25
C SER A 12 10.41 13.66 14.21
N THR A 13 9.26 14.20 14.59
CA THR A 13 7.97 13.57 14.41
C THR A 13 7.81 13.59 12.91
N GLN A 14 8.39 12.60 12.24
CA GLN A 14 8.09 12.33 10.85
C GLN A 14 6.57 12.26 10.81
N PRO A 15 5.89 13.12 10.02
CA PRO A 15 4.47 12.94 9.83
C PRO A 15 4.33 11.51 9.32
N ALA A 16 3.62 10.67 10.08
CA ALA A 16 3.37 9.30 9.69
C ALA A 16 2.84 9.36 8.26
N SER A 17 3.66 8.92 7.30
CA SER A 17 3.38 9.02 5.87
C SER A 17 2.02 8.36 5.63
N THR A 18 0.98 9.17 5.56
CA THR A 18 -0.39 8.67 5.47
C THR A 18 -0.55 8.24 4.03
N LEU A 19 -0.22 6.97 3.75
CA LEU A 19 -0.48 6.40 2.44
C LEU A 19 -1.98 6.50 2.18
N PRO A 20 -2.40 6.91 0.97
CA PRO A 20 -3.81 6.90 0.62
C PRO A 20 -4.35 5.49 0.78
N VAL A 21 -5.54 5.39 1.39
CA VAL A 21 -6.24 4.13 1.61
C VAL A 21 -7.48 4.13 0.73
N ILE A 22 -7.67 3.04 -0.02
CA ILE A 22 -8.92 2.74 -0.71
C ILE A 22 -9.53 1.51 -0.06
N ASP A 23 -10.80 1.66 0.31
CA ASP A 23 -11.62 0.53 0.69
C ASP A 23 -12.49 0.09 -0.48
N LEU A 24 -12.30 -1.15 -0.90
CA LEU A 24 -13.08 -1.80 -1.95
C LEU A 24 -14.38 -2.40 -1.41
N GLN A 25 -14.54 -2.51 -0.07
CA GLN A 25 -15.72 -3.11 0.56
C GLN A 25 -16.06 -4.46 -0.10
N GLY A 26 -17.33 -4.70 -0.42
CA GLY A 26 -17.82 -5.87 -1.15
C GLY A 26 -17.71 -5.80 -2.67
N LEU A 27 -17.02 -4.80 -3.24
CA LEU A 27 -16.89 -4.65 -4.69
C LEU A 27 -15.81 -5.60 -5.23
N GLY A 28 -16.21 -6.52 -6.10
CA GLY A 28 -15.29 -7.42 -6.81
C GLY A 28 -14.38 -6.67 -7.80
N PHE A 29 -13.19 -7.22 -8.05
CA PHE A 29 -12.25 -6.66 -9.05
C PHE A 29 -12.81 -6.71 -10.46
N ASP A 30 -13.61 -7.73 -10.76
CA ASP A 30 -14.39 -7.87 -11.99
C ASP A 30 -15.51 -6.84 -12.12
N ALA A 31 -16.09 -6.40 -11.01
CA ALA A 31 -17.15 -5.40 -10.94
C ALA A 31 -16.66 -3.94 -11.00
N GLY A 32 -15.34 -3.71 -11.11
CA GLY A 32 -14.75 -2.38 -11.29
C GLY A 32 -13.87 -1.89 -10.14
N ALA A 33 -13.64 -2.69 -9.09
CA ALA A 33 -12.68 -2.32 -8.04
C ALA A 33 -11.27 -2.03 -8.60
N HIS A 34 -10.87 -2.70 -9.67
CA HIS A 34 -9.60 -2.42 -10.35
C HIS A 34 -9.50 -0.98 -10.90
N LEU A 35 -10.63 -0.35 -11.28
CA LEU A 35 -10.64 1.03 -11.79
C LEU A 35 -10.32 2.02 -10.67
N LEU A 36 -10.81 1.77 -9.45
CA LEU A 36 -10.52 2.59 -8.27
C LEU A 36 -9.02 2.52 -7.94
N VAL A 37 -8.47 1.30 -7.91
CA VAL A 37 -7.04 1.08 -7.66
C VAL A 37 -6.19 1.74 -8.75
N LYS A 38 -6.56 1.55 -10.03
CA LYS A 38 -5.88 2.20 -11.16
C LYS A 38 -5.92 3.72 -11.08
N HIS A 39 -7.09 4.29 -10.77
CA HIS A 39 -7.27 5.74 -10.69
C HIS A 39 -6.41 6.35 -9.57
N ALA A 40 -6.41 5.75 -8.39
CA ALA A 40 -5.59 6.23 -7.29
C ALA A 40 -4.09 6.03 -7.52
N LEU A 41 -3.66 4.91 -8.10
CA LEU A 41 -2.27 4.75 -8.51
C LEU A 41 -1.87 5.76 -9.58
N ALA A 42 -2.76 6.13 -10.50
CA ALA A 42 -2.47 7.14 -11.51
C ALA A 42 -2.21 8.52 -10.89
N ALA A 43 -2.85 8.84 -9.76
CA ALA A 43 -2.64 10.06 -8.99
C ALA A 43 -1.32 10.07 -8.18
N LEU A 44 -0.70 8.91 -7.97
CA LEU A 44 0.55 8.79 -7.20
C LEU A 44 1.79 8.92 -8.10
N PRO A 45 2.91 9.47 -7.63
CA PRO A 45 4.17 9.41 -8.36
C PRO A 45 4.62 7.97 -8.60
N VAL A 46 5.52 7.74 -9.56
CA VAL A 46 6.16 6.42 -9.75
C VAL A 46 6.86 6.00 -8.46
N GLY A 47 6.60 4.76 -8.01
CA GLY A 47 7.05 4.26 -6.71
C GLY A 47 6.17 4.68 -5.53
N GLY A 48 5.15 5.49 -5.75
CA GLY A 48 4.13 5.81 -4.76
C GLY A 48 3.34 4.57 -4.34
N GLN A 49 2.93 4.53 -3.08
CA GLN A 49 2.26 3.38 -2.47
C GLN A 49 0.81 3.73 -2.15
N LEU A 50 -0.07 2.76 -2.36
CA LEU A 50 -1.50 2.83 -2.12
C LEU A 50 -1.90 1.67 -1.21
N ARG A 51 -2.63 1.95 -0.14
CA ARG A 51 -3.26 0.93 0.69
C ARG A 51 -4.61 0.57 0.10
N VAL A 52 -4.89 -0.72 0.02
CA VAL A 52 -6.13 -1.29 -0.50
C VAL A 52 -6.66 -2.27 0.54
N THR A 53 -7.91 -2.08 0.96
CA THR A 53 -8.65 -2.99 1.83
C THR A 53 -9.88 -3.49 1.08
N GLY A 54 -10.40 -4.63 1.48
CA GLY A 54 -11.63 -5.18 0.91
C GLY A 54 -12.22 -6.27 1.78
N SER A 55 -13.51 -6.49 1.60
CA SER A 55 -14.28 -7.55 2.28
C SER A 55 -14.92 -8.54 1.29
N ALA A 56 -14.81 -8.30 -0.02
CA ALA A 56 -15.36 -9.19 -1.04
C ALA A 56 -14.62 -10.55 -1.08
N PRO A 57 -15.30 -11.69 -1.17
CA PRO A 57 -14.62 -12.99 -1.24
C PRO A 57 -13.68 -13.05 -2.46
N GLY A 58 -12.42 -13.47 -2.25
CA GLY A 58 -11.43 -13.62 -3.32
C GLY A 58 -10.77 -12.32 -3.81
N TRP A 59 -11.09 -11.16 -3.22
CA TRP A 59 -10.50 -9.87 -3.62
C TRP A 59 -8.97 -9.87 -3.58
N GLN A 60 -8.38 -10.63 -2.64
CA GLN A 60 -6.94 -10.70 -2.47
C GLN A 60 -6.24 -11.35 -3.66
N ALA A 61 -6.76 -12.50 -4.09
CA ALA A 61 -6.25 -13.23 -5.25
C ALA A 61 -6.42 -12.40 -6.52
N GLN A 62 -7.58 -11.75 -6.69
CA GLN A 62 -7.85 -10.89 -7.83
C GLN A 62 -6.92 -9.67 -7.88
N LEU A 63 -6.68 -9.00 -6.74
CA LEU A 63 -5.74 -7.89 -6.65
C LEU A 63 -4.31 -8.36 -7.00
N SER A 64 -3.90 -9.54 -6.53
CA SER A 64 -2.57 -10.08 -6.82
C SER A 64 -2.35 -10.40 -8.30
N GLY A 65 -3.36 -10.98 -8.96
CA GLY A 65 -3.33 -11.23 -10.40
C GLY A 65 -3.24 -9.91 -11.17
N TRP A 66 -4.11 -8.95 -10.83
CA TRP A 66 -4.10 -7.64 -11.48
C TRP A 66 -2.77 -6.89 -11.28
N CYS A 67 -2.20 -6.88 -10.08
CA CYS A 67 -0.90 -6.24 -9.82
C CYS A 67 0.21 -6.88 -10.67
N SER A 68 0.22 -8.21 -10.78
CA SER A 68 1.20 -8.94 -11.58
C SER A 68 1.08 -8.60 -13.08
N ASP A 69 -0.14 -8.57 -13.60
CA ASP A 69 -0.42 -8.23 -15.01
C ASP A 69 -0.04 -6.78 -15.35
N GLN A 70 -0.21 -5.85 -14.40
CA GLN A 70 0.13 -4.43 -14.57
C GLN A 70 1.61 -4.11 -14.23
N GLY A 71 2.37 -5.06 -13.71
CA GLY A 71 3.75 -4.83 -13.23
C GLY A 71 3.82 -3.92 -12.00
N HIS A 72 2.81 -3.97 -11.13
CA HIS A 72 2.78 -3.27 -9.86
C HIS A 72 3.31 -4.16 -8.73
N GLY A 73 4.00 -3.55 -7.76
CA GLY A 73 4.44 -4.27 -6.57
C GLY A 73 3.27 -4.46 -5.62
N LEU A 74 3.11 -5.65 -5.04
CA LEU A 74 2.08 -5.93 -4.04
C LEU A 74 2.74 -6.47 -2.77
N ARG A 75 2.34 -5.93 -1.62
CA ARG A 75 2.72 -6.42 -0.29
C ARG A 75 1.46 -6.58 0.55
N TRP A 76 1.33 -7.69 1.26
CA TRP A 76 0.28 -7.88 2.26
C TRP A 76 0.75 -7.34 3.62
N GLU A 77 -0.12 -6.62 4.30
CA GLU A 77 0.04 -6.20 5.68
C GLU A 77 -1.14 -6.72 6.50
N ASP A 78 -0.84 -7.22 7.70
CA ASP A 78 -1.88 -7.51 8.67
C ASP A 78 -2.50 -6.19 9.11
N GLY A 79 -3.82 -6.06 8.94
CA GLY A 79 -4.55 -4.90 9.43
C GLY A 79 -4.48 -4.80 10.95
N VAL A 80 -4.87 -3.63 11.47
CA VAL A 80 -4.96 -3.40 12.92
C VAL A 80 -5.89 -4.41 13.60
N ASP A 81 -6.85 -4.95 12.84
CA ASP A 81 -7.65 -6.11 13.18
C ASP A 81 -7.28 -7.30 12.28
N ALA A 82 -7.07 -8.47 12.88
CA ALA A 82 -6.75 -9.72 12.17
C ALA A 82 -7.81 -10.15 11.13
N ALA A 83 -9.01 -9.57 11.20
CA ALA A 83 -10.10 -9.81 10.26
C ALA A 83 -10.02 -8.92 9.00
N GLN A 84 -9.22 -7.86 9.00
CA GLN A 84 -9.17 -6.89 7.92
C GLN A 84 -7.82 -7.00 7.19
N ALA A 85 -7.78 -7.86 6.17
CA ALA A 85 -6.62 -7.96 5.31
C ALA A 85 -6.37 -6.62 4.61
N MET A 86 -5.11 -6.16 4.64
CA MET A 86 -4.70 -4.93 3.97
C MET A 86 -3.60 -5.25 2.97
N ALA A 87 -3.65 -4.59 1.81
CA ALA A 87 -2.66 -4.73 0.76
C ALA A 87 -2.03 -3.38 0.45
N ILE A 88 -0.72 -3.32 0.35
CA ILE A 88 0.00 -2.17 -0.18
C ILE A 88 0.37 -2.45 -1.63
N VAL A 89 -0.18 -1.63 -2.53
CA VAL A 89 0.15 -1.62 -3.96
C VAL A 89 1.12 -0.48 -4.23
N ALA A 90 2.30 -0.81 -4.74
CA ALA A 90 3.28 0.16 -5.19
C ALA A 90 3.13 0.39 -6.70
N ARG A 91 2.96 1.66 -7.11
CA ARG A 91 2.91 2.05 -8.52
C ARG A 91 4.22 1.64 -9.19
N GLY A 92 4.14 0.66 -10.08
CA GLY A 92 5.25 0.28 -10.94
C GLY A 92 5.65 1.45 -11.85
N GLY A 93 6.94 1.79 -11.90
CA GLY A 93 7.51 2.57 -12.99
C GLY A 93 7.84 1.66 -14.17
N ALA A 94 8.13 2.21 -15.35
CA ALA A 94 8.61 1.44 -16.51
C ALA A 94 9.88 0.59 -16.25
N GLN A 95 10.49 0.68 -15.06
CA GLN A 95 11.58 -0.16 -14.55
C GLN A 95 11.16 -1.18 -13.46
N ALA A 96 9.86 -1.37 -13.19
CA ALA A 96 9.36 -2.29 -12.17
C ALA A 96 9.65 -3.79 -12.44
N GLY A 97 10.29 -4.11 -13.57
CA GLY A 97 10.90 -5.41 -13.83
C GLY A 97 12.07 -5.80 -12.89
N ARG A 98 12.34 -5.02 -11.83
CA ARG A 98 13.42 -5.32 -10.86
C ARG A 98 12.98 -5.63 -9.43
N TRP A 99 11.69 -5.58 -9.08
CA TRP A 99 11.25 -6.13 -7.78
C TRP A 99 11.15 -7.66 -7.85
N ARG A 100 12.32 -8.31 -8.01
CA ARG A 100 12.56 -9.68 -7.55
C ARG A 100 12.72 -9.61 -6.04
N GLY A 101 11.66 -9.83 -5.28
CA GLY A 101 11.78 -10.04 -3.83
C GLY A 101 10.59 -9.54 -3.01
N ALA A 102 9.53 -10.34 -2.98
CA ALA A 102 8.67 -10.57 -1.80
C ALA A 102 7.56 -11.54 -2.26
N ALA A 103 7.51 -12.82 -1.93
CA ALA A 103 8.09 -13.55 -0.81
C ALA A 103 8.66 -14.91 -1.28
N GLN A 104 9.66 -15.38 -0.54
CA GLN A 104 10.04 -16.77 -0.50
C GLN A 104 8.87 -17.60 0.03
N THR A 105 8.57 -18.70 -0.65
CA THR A 105 8.22 -19.99 -0.04
C THR A 105 8.88 -21.08 -0.84
#